data_AF-A0A0A0CYV8-F1
#
_entry.id   AF-A0A0A0CYV8-F1
#
_cell.length_a   1.000
_cell.length_b   1.000
_cell.length_c   1.000
_cell.angle_alpha   90.00
_cell.angle_beta   90.00
_cell.angle_gamma   90.00
#
_symmetry.space_group_name_H-M   'P 1'
#
loop_
_entity.id
_entity.type
_entity.pdbx_description
1 polymer ?
#
loop_
_entity_poly.entity_id
_entity_poly.type
_entity_poly.pdbx_seq_one_letter_code
_entity_poly.pdbx_strand_id
1 'polypeptide(L)' 'HPALVGRRGDTLLDSFVFAGNDSPIRHVMAGGRWRVRDGRHADEAAVAARYRSVTAALLA' A
#
# COMPACT_ATOMS: atom_id res chain seq x y z
N HIS A 1 -12.52 4.57 -1.71
CA HIS A 1 -11.95 4.12 -2.99
C HIS A 1 -13.09 3.92 -3.98
N PRO A 2 -13.03 4.45 -5.21
CA PRO A 2 -14.14 4.37 -6.18
C PRO A 2 -14.67 2.95 -6.41
N ALA A 3 -13.78 1.95 -6.48
CA ALA A 3 -14.14 0.54 -6.66
C ALA A 3 -15.04 -0.05 -5.55
N LEU A 4 -15.10 0.58 -4.36
CA LEU A 4 -15.88 0.09 -3.21
C LEU A 4 -17.23 0.79 -3.06
N VAL A 5 -17.50 1.84 -3.85
CA VAL A 5 -18.74 2.63 -3.71
C VAL A 5 -19.96 1.74 -3.98
N GLY A 6 -20.90 1.75 -3.04
CA GLY A 6 -22.16 0.99 -3.16
C GLY A 6 -22.05 -0.51 -2.94
N ARG A 7 -20.85 -1.08 -2.75
CA ARG A 7 -20.63 -2.51 -2.49
C ARG A 7 -20.96 -2.87 -1.04
N ARG A 8 -21.49 -4.07 -0.82
CA ARG A 8 -21.98 -4.53 0.49
C ARG A 8 -21.75 -6.04 0.66
N GLY A 9 -21.66 -6.49 1.91
CA GLY A 9 -21.41 -7.91 2.21
C GLY A 9 -20.17 -8.43 1.49
N ASP A 10 -20.24 -9.65 0.98
CA ASP A 10 -19.10 -10.31 0.31
C ASP A 10 -18.63 -9.56 -0.95
N THR A 11 -19.54 -8.88 -1.64
CA THR A 11 -19.18 -8.08 -2.83
C THR A 11 -18.23 -6.93 -2.51
N LEU A 12 -18.17 -6.48 -1.25
CA LEU A 12 -17.19 -5.49 -0.80
C LEU A 12 -15.78 -6.09 -0.77
N LEU A 13 -15.64 -7.32 -0.26
CA LEU A 13 -14.37 -8.04 -0.24
C LEU A 13 -13.93 -8.43 -1.64
N ASP A 14 -14.85 -8.93 -2.47
CA ASP A 14 -14.56 -9.24 -3.88
C ASP A 14 -14.03 -7.99 -4.60
N SER A 15 -14.69 -6.84 -4.42
CA SER A 15 -14.26 -5.59 -5.05
C SER A 15 -12.94 -5.08 -4.47
N PHE A 16 -12.68 -5.29 -3.17
CA PHE A 16 -11.41 -4.97 -2.53
C PHE A 16 -10.25 -5.77 -3.11
N VAL A 17 -10.45 -7.06 -3.40
CA VAL A 17 -9.40 -7.95 -3.91
C VAL A 17 -9.22 -7.80 -5.43
N PHE A 18 -10.31 -7.65 -6.18
CA PHE A 18 -10.29 -7.85 -7.64
C PHE A 18 -10.60 -6.61 -8.49
N ALA A 19 -11.13 -5.52 -7.92
CA ALA A 19 -11.67 -4.39 -8.72
C ALA A 19 -10.86 -3.07 -8.66
N GLY A 20 -9.76 -3.03 -7.91
CA GLY A 20 -8.91 -1.83 -7.78
C GLY A 20 -7.56 -1.97 -8.49
N ASN A 21 -7.11 -0.92 -9.18
CA ASN A 21 -5.75 -0.83 -9.74
C ASN A 21 -4.75 -0.34 -8.68
N ASP A 22 -5.22 0.58 -7.84
CA ASP A 22 -4.53 1.11 -6.68
C ASP A 22 -5.09 0.50 -5.39
N SER A 23 -4.22 0.43 -4.38
CA SER A 23 -4.61 -0.19 -3.10
C SER A 23 -5.62 0.71 -2.37
N PRO A 24 -6.79 0.19 -1.96
CA PRO A 24 -7.73 0.93 -1.12
C PRO A 24 -7.27 1.03 0.35
N ILE A 25 -6.10 0.48 0.71
CA ILE A 25 -5.58 0.42 2.08
C ILE A 25 -5.03 1.79 2.49
N ARG A 26 -5.61 2.38 3.55
CA ARG A 26 -5.15 3.67 4.10
C ARG A 26 -4.20 3.53 5.29
N HIS A 27 -4.42 2.54 6.15
CA HIS A 27 -3.67 2.38 7.39
C HIS A 27 -3.32 0.91 7.61
N VAL A 28 -2.12 0.65 8.12
CA VAL A 28 -1.65 -0.71 8.46
C VAL A 28 -1.01 -0.67 9.84
N MET A 29 -1.45 -1.58 10.72
CA MET A 29 -0.85 -1.82 12.03
C MET A 29 -0.22 -3.21 12.06
N ALA A 30 0.99 -3.31 12.61
CA ALA A 30 1.66 -4.57 12.85
C ALA A 30 2.40 -4.54 14.19
N GLY A 31 2.19 -5.56 15.03
CA GLY A 31 2.77 -5.62 16.38
C GLY A 31 2.36 -4.45 17.27
N GLY A 32 1.10 -4.01 17.17
CA GLY A 32 0.57 -2.87 17.93
C GLY A 32 1.10 -1.49 17.50
N ARG A 33 1.86 -1.41 16.41
CA ARG A 33 2.43 -0.15 15.91
C ARG A 33 1.86 0.19 14.54
N TRP A 34 1.47 1.44 14.36
CA TRP A 34 1.14 1.97 13.03
C TRP A 34 2.38 1.98 12.16
N ARG A 35 2.36 1.21 11.06
CA ARG A 35 3.44 1.15 10.07
C ARG A 35 3.14 2.02 8.87
N VAL A 36 1.87 2.03 8.44
CA VAL A 36 1.37 2.89 7.36
C VAL A 36 0.26 3.77 7.91
N ARG A 37 0.36 5.08 7.65
CA ARG A 37 -0.69 6.07 7.92
C ARG A 37 -0.93 6.89 6.67
N ASP A 38 -2.20 7.11 6.33
CA ASP A 38 -2.62 7.88 5.16
C ASP A 38 -1.92 7.43 3.87
N GLY A 39 -1.76 6.12 3.72
CA GLY A 39 -1.11 5.50 2.56
C GLY A 39 0.43 5.58 2.56
N ARG A 40 1.06 6.12 3.60
CA ARG A 40 2.52 6.30 3.67
C ARG A 40 3.18 5.55 4.82
N HIS A 41 4.32 4.91 4.53
CA HIS A 41 5.19 4.34 5.55
C HIS A 41 6.18 5.42 6.06
N ALA A 42 6.50 5.42 7.35
CA ALA A 42 7.40 6.43 7.93
C ALA A 42 8.79 6.47 7.24
N ASP A 43 9.34 5.30 6.92
CA ASP A 43 10.66 5.15 6.29
C ASP A 43 10.63 5.11 4.75
N GLU A 44 9.48 5.35 4.11
CA GLU A 44 9.28 5.17 2.66
C GLU A 44 10.36 5.87 1.82
N ALA A 45 10.62 7.16 2.11
CA ALA A 45 11.58 7.96 1.35
C ALA A 45 13.02 7.43 1.49
N ALA A 46 13.42 7.07 2.71
CA ALA A 46 14.76 6.56 2.99
C ALA A 46 14.99 5.20 2.33
N VAL A 47 14.00 4.30 2.42
CA VAL A 47 14.05 2.99 1.77
C VAL A 47 14.11 3.13 0.25
N ALA A 48 13.28 4.00 -0.34
CA ALA A 48 13.26 4.22 -1.78
C ALA A 48 14.58 4.80 -2.32
N ALA A 49 15.21 5.73 -1.59
CA ALA A 49 16.52 6.28 -1.95
C ALA A 49 17.62 5.21 -1.93
N ARG A 50 17.67 4.42 -0.84
CA ARG A 50 18.65 3.33 -0.72
C ARG A 50 18.44 2.27 -1.79
N TYR A 51 17.19 1.89 -2.05
CA TYR A 51 16.85 0.93 -3.11
C TYR A 51 17.40 1.40 -4.46
N ARG A 52 17.09 2.63 -4.88
CA ARG A 52 17.60 3.17 -6.16
C ARG A 52 19.11 3.17 -6.26
N SER A 53 19.81 3.57 -5.19
CA SER A 53 21.28 3.60 -5.14
C SER A 53 21.86 2.19 -5.32
N VAL A 54 21.33 1.20 -4.60
CA VAL A 54 21.81 -0.19 -4.68
C VAL A 54 21.49 -0.78 -6.05
N THR A 55 20.27 -0.60 -6.56
CA THR A 55 19.89 -1.10 -7.90
C THR A 55 20.78 -0.52 -9.00
N ALA A 56 21.10 0.78 -8.94
CA ALA A 56 22.02 1.40 -9.90
C ALA A 56 23.41 0.78 -9.86
N ALA A 57 23.94 0.47 -8.66
CA ALA A 57 25.23 -0.18 -8.51
C ALA A 57 25.24 -1.63 -9.01
N LEU A 58 24.12 -2.34 -8.92
CA LEU A 58 23.99 -3.73 -9.38
C LEU A 58 23.75 -3.86 -10.90
N LEU A 59 23.30 -2.80 -11.56
CA LEU A 59 23.01 -2.77 -12.99
C LEU A 59 24.12 -2.11 -13.82
N ALA A 60 25.19 -1.63 -13.17
CA ALA A 60 26.39 -1.11 -13.82
C ALA A 60 27.35 -2.24 -14.22
#